data_AF-A0A948SXG9-F1
#
_entry.id   AF-A0A948SXG9-F1
#
_cell.length_a   1.000
_cell.length_b   1.000
_cell.length_c   1.000
_cell.angle_alpha   90.00
_cell.angle_beta   90.00
_cell.angle_gamma   90.00
#
_symmetry.space_group_name_H-M   'P 1'
#
loop_
_entity.id
_entity.type
_entity.pdbx_description
1 polymer ?
#
loop_
_entity_poly.entity_id
_entity_poly.type
_entity_poly.pdbx_seq_one_letter_code
_entity_poly.pdbx_strand_id
1 'polypeptide(L)' 'VDSLGQSAIIAPSGQIVAQAYTTGDELLVARCDLDWCAKYKDTLFNFERYRRPEVYGPITGQRGVVLDD' A
#
# COMPACT_ATOMS: atom_id res chain seq x y z
N VAL A 1 2.89 -26.93 -5.62
CA VAL A 1 3.10 -25.56 -6.15
C VAL A 1 4.06 -24.88 -5.22
N ASP A 2 5.12 -24.28 -5.74
CA ASP A 2 5.97 -23.42 -4.91
C ASP A 2 5.09 -22.26 -4.45
N SER A 3 4.88 -22.14 -3.14
CA SER A 3 4.10 -21.05 -2.59
C SER A 3 4.82 -19.73 -2.87
N LEU A 4 4.07 -18.67 -3.19
CA LEU A 4 4.63 -17.33 -3.32
C LEU A 4 5.24 -16.93 -1.97
N GLY A 5 6.59 -16.90 -1.91
CA GLY A 5 7.36 -16.43 -0.74
C GLY A 5 7.50 -14.91 -0.75
N GLN A 6 8.67 -14.41 -0.30
CA GLN A 6 9.02 -12.98 -0.32
C GLN A 6 8.12 -12.08 0.54
N SER A 7 7.66 -12.60 1.68
CA SER A 7 7.11 -11.75 2.75
C SER A 7 7.99 -10.52 2.95
N ALA A 8 7.39 -9.34 3.13
CA ALA A 8 8.13 -8.10 3.24
C ALA A 8 7.48 -7.12 4.22
N ILE A 9 8.29 -6.24 4.80
CA ILE A 9 7.88 -5.10 5.61
C ILE A 9 8.21 -3.85 4.81
N ILE A 10 7.23 -2.97 4.60
CA ILE A 10 7.36 -1.79 3.73
C ILE A 10 7.11 -0.52 4.56
N ALA A 11 8.01 0.47 4.44
CA ALA A 11 7.89 1.77 5.09
C ALA A 11 6.82 2.65 4.42
N PRO A 12 6.31 3.71 5.10
CA PRO A 12 5.35 4.64 4.51
C PRO A 12 5.85 5.35 3.24
N SER A 13 7.16 5.42 3.03
CA SER A 13 7.78 5.92 1.79
C SER A 13 7.60 5.00 0.58
N GLY A 14 7.16 3.74 0.80
CA GLY A 14 7.13 2.67 -0.20
C GLY A 14 8.40 1.82 -0.26
N GLN A 15 9.42 2.12 0.55
CA GLN A 15 10.68 1.36 0.57
C GLN A 15 10.51 0.04 1.34
N ILE A 16 11.08 -1.05 0.81
CA ILE A 16 11.19 -2.33 1.52
C ILE A 16 12.25 -2.21 2.61
N VAL A 17 11.90 -2.50 3.86
CA VAL A 17 12.81 -2.43 5.02
C VAL A 17 13.21 -3.80 5.57
N ALA A 18 12.48 -4.86 5.19
CA ALA A 18 12.85 -6.26 5.38
C ALA A 18 12.12 -7.11 4.33
N GLN A 19 12.76 -8.18 3.85
CA GLN A 19 12.17 -9.11 2.87
C GLN A 19 12.74 -10.52 3.07
N ALA A 20 11.90 -11.54 2.91
CA ALA A 20 12.30 -12.93 2.98
C ALA A 20 13.11 -13.33 1.74
N TYR A 21 14.18 -14.08 1.97
CA TYR A 21 15.05 -14.60 0.90
C TYR A 21 14.81 -16.09 0.64
N THR A 22 14.11 -16.77 1.54
CA THR A 22 13.78 -18.19 1.44
C THR A 22 12.27 -18.39 1.28
N THR A 23 11.89 -19.62 0.93
CA THR A 23 10.48 -20.06 0.81
C THR A 23 10.05 -20.97 1.96
N GLY A 24 10.96 -21.25 2.90
CA GLY A 24 10.68 -22.03 4.11
C GLY A 24 10.37 -21.13 5.30
N ASP A 25 10.53 -21.67 6.50
CA ASP A 25 10.30 -20.92 7.73
C ASP A 25 11.43 -19.89 7.95
N GLU A 26 11.08 -18.61 7.88
CA GLU A 26 12.00 -17.48 8.04
C GLU A 26 11.31 -16.37 8.84
N LEU A 27 12.03 -15.75 9.77
CA LEU A 27 11.52 -14.66 10.60
C LEU A 27 12.12 -13.33 10.16
N LEU A 28 11.27 -12.40 9.74
CA LEU A 28 11.65 -11.02 9.41
C LEU A 28 11.40 -10.09 10.60
N VAL A 29 12.35 -9.20 10.87
CA VAL A 29 12.25 -8.20 11.94
C VAL A 29 12.66 -6.84 11.41
N ALA A 30 11.86 -5.81 11.69
CA ALA A 30 12.19 -4.41 11.42
C ALA A 30 11.76 -3.53 12.59
N ARG A 31 12.52 -2.47 12.86
CA ARG A 31 12.10 -1.41 13.79
C ARG A 31 11.23 -0.41 13.03
N CYS A 32 9.96 -0.34 13.38
CA CYS A 32 9.00 0.54 12.72
C CYS A 32 8.69 1.75 13.61
N ASP A 33 9.11 2.94 13.18
CA ASP A 33 8.67 4.21 13.77
C ASP A 33 7.32 4.61 13.16
N LEU A 34 6.26 4.53 13.96
CA LEU A 34 4.89 4.80 13.51
C LEU A 34 4.62 6.29 13.28
N ASP A 35 5.35 7.18 13.96
CA ASP A 35 5.18 8.63 13.84
C ASP A 35 5.60 9.13 12.45
N TRP A 36 6.46 8.38 11.75
CA TRP A 36 6.85 8.69 10.38
C TRP A 36 5.64 8.75 9.42
N CYS A 37 4.56 8.02 9.71
CA CYS A 37 3.33 8.06 8.90
C CYS A 37 2.70 9.46 8.86
N ALA A 38 2.84 10.26 9.93
CA ALA A 38 2.27 11.62 10.01
C ALA A 38 2.91 12.56 8.98
N LYS A 39 4.21 12.43 8.71
CA LYS A 39 4.94 13.28 7.75
C LYS A 39 4.29 13.30 6.36
N TYR A 40 3.75 12.16 5.94
CA TYR A 40 3.05 12.01 4.67
C TYR A 40 1.59 12.45 4.74
N LYS A 41 0.87 12.05 5.79
CA LYS A 41 -0.55 12.38 5.99
C LYS A 41 -0.81 13.88 6.17
N ASP A 42 0.12 14.60 6.79
CA ASP A 42 -0.04 16.03 7.08
C ASP A 42 0.49 16.92 5.94
N THR A 43 1.15 16.33 4.94
CA THR A 43 1.71 17.04 3.78
C THR A 43 1.12 16.52 2.46
N LEU A 44 1.85 15.71 1.71
CA LEU A 44 1.54 15.27 0.36
C LEU A 44 0.24 14.45 0.26
N PHE A 45 -0.06 13.65 1.28
CA PHE A 45 -1.24 12.79 1.34
C PHE A 45 -2.28 13.29 2.33
N ASN A 46 -2.40 14.61 2.50
CA ASN A 46 -3.52 15.19 3.23
C ASN A 46 -4.82 14.98 2.44
N PHE A 47 -5.55 13.94 2.82
CA PHE A 47 -6.75 13.51 2.11
C PHE A 47 -7.90 14.49 2.18
N GLU A 48 -8.07 15.18 3.32
CA GLU A 48 -9.10 16.21 3.47
C GLU A 48 -8.85 17.38 2.53
N ARG A 49 -7.59 17.76 2.36
CA ARG A 49 -7.20 18.87 1.48
C ARG A 49 -7.25 18.54 0.00
N TYR A 50 -6.85 17.32 -0.41
CA TYR A 50 -6.56 17.03 -1.81
C TYR A 50 -7.52 16.04 -2.48
N ARG A 51 -8.24 15.19 -1.75
CA ARG A 51 -9.15 14.22 -2.40
C ARG A 51 -10.41 14.92 -2.90
N ARG A 52 -10.92 14.39 -4.01
CA ARG A 52 -12.21 14.78 -4.61
C ARG A 52 -13.09 13.54 -4.79
N PRO A 53 -13.74 13.05 -3.71
CA PRO A 53 -14.54 11.82 -3.76
C PRO A 53 -15.61 11.80 -4.86
N GLU A 54 -16.14 12.95 -5.24
CA GLU A 54 -17.14 13.10 -6.28
C GLU A 54 -16.67 12.65 -7.68
N VAL A 55 -15.35 12.62 -7.93
CA VAL A 55 -14.80 12.11 -9.20
C VAL A 55 -14.42 10.62 -9.15
N TYR A 56 -14.62 9.95 -8.02
CA TYR A 56 -14.22 8.54 -7.82
C TYR A 56 -15.36 7.53 -8.06
N GLY A 57 -16.51 7.99 -8.57
CA GLY A 57 -17.71 7.17 -8.78
C GLY A 57 -17.44 5.77 -9.36
N PRO A 58 -16.63 5.63 -10.43
CA PRO A 58 -16.34 4.32 -11.01
C PRO A 58 -15.69 3.31 -10.04
N ILE A 59 -14.92 3.75 -9.05
CA ILE A 59 -14.26 2.84 -8.10
C ILE A 59 -15.29 2.06 -7.28
N THR A 60 -16.41 2.70 -6.93
CA THR A 60 -17.49 2.10 -6.13
C THR A 60 -18.72 1.72 -6.94
N GLY A 61 -18.83 2.20 -8.18
CA GLY A 61 -20.03 2.10 -9.02
C GLY A 61 -20.00 1.00 -10.07
N GLN A 62 -18.84 0.41 -10.37
CA GLN A 62 -18.73 -0.64 -11.39
C GLN A 62 -17.69 -1.70 -11.01
N ARG A 63 -17.83 -2.90 -11.56
CA ARG A 63 -16.87 -4.00 -11.43
C ARG A 63 -15.89 -4.06 -12.60
N GLY A 64 -16.39 -3.80 -13.80
CA GLY A 64 -15.64 -3.83 -15.05
C GLY A 64 -15.79 -2.53 -15.82
N VAL A 65 -15.18 -2.47 -17.00
CA VAL A 65 -15.26 -1.32 -17.90
C VAL A 65 -16.65 -1.28 -18.55
N VAL A 66 -17.24 -0.09 -18.66
CA VAL A 66 -18.44 0.18 -19.48
C VAL A 66 -17.96 0.61 -20.86
N LEU A 67 -18.45 -0.06 -21.90
CA LEU A 67 -18.15 0.26 -23.29
C LEU A 67 -19.36 0.97 -23.89
N ASP A 68 -19.12 1.98 -24.71
CA ASP A 68 -20.17 2.54 -25.57
C ASP A 68 -20.45 1.57 -26.73
N ASP A 69 -21.68 1.57 -27.24
CA ASP A 69 -22.13 0.74 -28.38
C ASP A 69 -21.49 1.15 -29.71
#